data_AF-A0A930MLK2-F1
#
_entry.id   AF-A0A930MLK2-F1
#
_cell.length_a   1.000
_cell.length_b   1.000
_cell.length_c   1.000
_cell.angle_alpha   90.00
_cell.angle_beta   90.00
_cell.angle_gamma   90.00
#
_symmetry.space_group_name_H-M   'P 1'
#
loop_
_entity.id
_entity.type
_entity.pdbx_description
1 polymer ?
#
loop_
_entity_poly.entity_id
_entity_poly.type
_entity_poly.pdbx_seq_one_letter_code
_entity_poly.pdbx_strand_id
1 'polypeptide(L)'
;MSRQEKNKVYNTIGLSPSLSMPAKGEASSTTTSAVAPGTIDIRENPTQDISALSRDTANSLNELGRIFDKQKIEEQQELAKAFGEEAFRLAHNLPDDGSGRKVAVHAIIGGIMSQITGTGFASGAIGAGVNEAIIGEIKKIQDPGTAQIVSAIVGAAAAKAVGGNAAAGA
;
A
#
# COMPACT_ATOMS: atom_id res chain seq x y z
N MET A 1 -12.24 -31.61 0.64
CA MET A 1 -12.95 -30.80 -0.36
C MET A 1 -12.62 -31.28 -1.76
N SER A 2 -13.64 -31.64 -2.54
CA SER A 2 -13.57 -32.01 -3.96
C SER A 2 -13.22 -30.80 -4.84
N ARG A 3 -12.80 -31.04 -6.09
CA ARG A 3 -12.56 -29.96 -7.07
C ARG A 3 -13.81 -29.09 -7.29
N GLN A 4 -15.00 -29.68 -7.29
CA GLN A 4 -16.25 -28.94 -7.46
C GLN A 4 -16.56 -28.06 -6.25
N GLU A 5 -16.28 -28.53 -5.04
CA GLU A 5 -16.45 -27.72 -3.82
C GLU A 5 -15.44 -26.58 -3.78
N LYS A 6 -14.18 -26.85 -4.14
CA LYS A 6 -13.16 -25.80 -4.31
C LYS A 6 -13.60 -24.78 -5.36
N ASN A 7 -14.10 -25.22 -6.52
CA ASN A 7 -14.57 -24.31 -7.57
C ASN A 7 -15.79 -23.51 -7.12
N LYS A 8 -16.74 -24.11 -6.39
CA LYS A 8 -17.89 -23.37 -5.84
C LYS A 8 -17.46 -22.31 -4.83
N VAL A 9 -16.50 -22.65 -3.98
CA VAL A 9 -15.88 -21.75 -3.01
C VAL A 9 -15.13 -20.63 -3.76
N TYR A 10 -14.23 -20.95 -4.68
CA TYR A 10 -13.53 -19.96 -5.51
C TYR A 10 -14.46 -19.09 -6.38
N ASN A 11 -15.57 -19.63 -6.87
CA ASN A 11 -16.59 -18.90 -7.62
C ASN A 11 -17.36 -17.89 -6.76
N THR A 12 -17.41 -18.10 -5.44
CA THR A 12 -18.14 -17.21 -4.52
C THR A 12 -17.22 -16.14 -3.92
N ILE A 13 -15.97 -16.51 -3.60
CA ILE A 13 -15.03 -15.60 -2.93
C ILE A 13 -14.27 -14.71 -3.93
N GLY A 14 -14.16 -15.13 -5.20
CA GLY A 14 -13.17 -14.57 -6.12
C GLY A 14 -11.76 -14.96 -5.69
N LEU A 15 -10.86 -15.21 -6.64
CA LEU A 15 -9.45 -15.39 -6.34
C LEU A 15 -8.83 -14.01 -6.12
N SER A 16 -9.03 -13.40 -4.95
CA SER A 16 -8.27 -12.23 -4.55
C SER A 16 -6.85 -12.69 -4.21
N PRO A 17 -5.80 -12.31 -4.97
CA PRO A 17 -4.44 -12.64 -4.57
C PRO A 17 -4.15 -12.01 -3.20
N SER A 18 -3.54 -12.78 -2.30
CA SER A 18 -2.97 -12.26 -1.06
C SER A 18 -1.75 -11.41 -1.42
N LEU A 19 -1.97 -10.14 -1.74
CA LEU A 19 -0.91 -9.20 -2.08
C LEU A 19 -0.25 -8.72 -0.80
N SER A 20 1.06 -8.96 -0.68
CA SER A 20 1.85 -8.35 0.39
C SER A 20 2.00 -6.86 0.12
N MET A 21 1.88 -6.05 1.17
CA MET A 21 2.17 -4.62 1.10
C MET A 21 3.62 -4.38 1.48
N PRO A 22 4.50 -4.00 0.53
CA PRO A 22 5.88 -3.67 0.86
C PRO A 22 5.93 -2.42 1.74
N ALA A 23 6.39 -2.57 2.97
CA ALA A 23 6.87 -1.46 3.78
C ALA A 23 8.35 -1.23 3.43
N LYS A 24 8.68 -0.08 2.85
CA LYS A 24 10.06 0.35 2.56
C LYS A 24 10.36 1.67 3.24
N GLY A 25 11.46 1.73 3.98
CA GLY A 25 11.91 2.92 4.69
C GLY A 25 13.23 2.62 5.38
N GLU A 26 14.17 3.56 5.31
CA GLU A 26 15.47 3.49 5.96
C GLU A 26 15.67 4.79 6.73
N ALA A 27 16.11 4.71 7.98
CA ALA A 27 16.51 5.87 8.75
C ALA A 27 17.71 5.52 9.63
N SER A 28 18.70 6.40 9.63
CA SER A 28 19.91 6.27 10.43
C SER A 28 20.03 7.45 11.39
N SER A 29 20.56 7.17 12.58
CA SER A 29 20.81 8.16 13.60
C SER A 29 22.08 7.80 14.36
N THR A 30 22.77 8.82 14.85
CA THR A 30 23.97 8.68 15.66
C THR A 30 23.62 9.02 17.10
N THR A 31 23.73 8.05 17.99
CA THR A 31 23.65 8.29 19.45
C THR A 31 25.00 8.82 19.92
N THR A 32 24.98 9.90 20.69
CA THR A 32 26.20 10.46 21.29
C THR A 32 26.25 10.06 22.77
N SER A 33 27.44 9.82 23.32
CA SER A 33 27.60 9.60 24.77
C SER A 33 27.73 10.95 25.49
N ALA A 34 27.09 11.08 26.65
CA ALA A 34 27.24 12.23 27.54
C ALA A 34 27.50 11.76 28.98
N VAL A 35 28.21 12.58 29.75
CA VAL A 35 28.52 12.31 31.16
C VAL A 35 27.45 12.96 32.03
N ALA A 36 26.83 12.16 32.92
CA ALA A 36 25.82 12.66 33.85
C ALA A 36 26.38 13.80 34.73
N PRO A 37 25.55 14.75 35.20
CA PRO A 37 25.99 15.82 36.07
C PRO A 37 26.70 15.29 37.33
N GLY A 38 27.93 15.73 37.56
CA GLY A 38 28.74 15.34 38.71
C GLY A 38 30.13 15.98 38.73
N THR A 39 30.88 15.75 39.81
CA THR A 39 32.28 16.18 39.92
C THR A 39 33.17 15.22 39.15
N ILE A 40 34.10 15.76 38.35
CA ILE A 40 35.09 14.98 37.61
C ILE A 40 36.45 15.22 38.25
N ASP A 41 37.13 14.14 38.64
CA ASP A 41 38.49 14.16 39.17
C ASP A 41 39.47 13.68 38.09
N ILE A 42 40.45 14.53 37.73
CA ILE A 42 41.43 14.28 36.67
C ILE A 42 42.77 13.93 37.31
N ARG A 43 43.12 12.64 37.28
CA ARG A 43 44.30 12.09 37.98
C ARG A 43 45.61 12.30 37.22
N GLU A 44 45.57 12.28 35.89
CA GLU A 44 46.72 12.51 35.02
C GLU A 44 46.39 13.70 34.11
N ASN A 45 47.25 14.73 34.11
CA ASN A 45 47.02 16.05 33.49
C ASN A 45 45.84 16.87 34.06
N PRO A 46 45.93 17.36 35.33
CA PRO A 46 44.86 18.09 36.00
C PRO A 46 44.40 19.39 35.31
N THR A 47 45.20 19.92 34.38
CA THR A 47 44.90 21.13 33.61
C THR A 47 44.21 20.84 32.26
N GLN A 48 43.84 19.60 31.98
CA GLN A 48 43.15 19.23 30.73
C GLN A 48 41.83 19.98 30.58
N ASP A 49 41.62 20.58 29.39
CA ASP A 49 40.33 21.16 29.04
C ASP A 49 39.31 20.06 28.75
N ILE A 50 38.18 20.12 29.46
CA ILE A 50 37.05 19.21 29.33
C ILE A 50 35.77 19.96 28.92
N SER A 51 35.88 21.21 28.46
CA SER A 51 34.75 22.01 28.00
C SER A 51 34.00 21.35 26.83
N ALA A 52 34.70 20.56 26.01
CA ALA A 52 34.13 19.79 24.91
C ALA A 52 33.43 18.47 25.36
N LEU A 53 33.56 18.07 26.63
CA LEU A 53 32.92 16.86 27.15
C LEU A 53 31.41 17.13 27.34
N SER A 54 30.58 16.49 26.51
CA SER A 54 29.13 16.64 26.60
C SER A 54 28.62 16.18 27.97
N ARG A 55 27.86 17.06 28.64
CA ARG A 55 27.06 16.76 29.84
C ARG A 55 25.57 16.75 29.58
N ASP A 56 25.19 16.85 28.31
CA ASP A 56 23.80 16.87 27.88
C ASP A 56 23.29 15.44 27.69
N THR A 57 22.98 14.77 28.81
CA THR A 57 22.39 13.42 28.79
C THR A 57 20.92 13.42 28.36
N ALA A 58 20.27 14.59 28.28
CA ALA A 58 18.87 14.70 27.87
C ALA A 58 18.74 14.65 26.35
N ASN A 59 19.68 15.27 25.62
CA ASN A 59 19.68 15.31 24.15
C ASN A 59 20.74 14.38 23.53
N SER A 60 21.35 13.48 24.32
CA SER A 60 22.32 12.51 23.82
C SER A 60 21.70 11.43 22.92
N LEU A 61 20.39 11.20 23.06
CA LEU A 61 19.61 10.32 22.21
C LEU A 61 19.03 11.09 21.03
N ASN A 62 19.44 10.73 19.82
CA ASN A 62 18.82 11.24 18.61
C ASN A 62 17.77 10.22 18.14
N GLU A 63 16.55 10.32 18.67
CA GLU A 63 15.45 9.38 18.37
C GLU A 63 15.13 9.37 16.88
N LEU A 64 15.05 8.17 16.30
CA LEU A 64 14.54 8.00 14.95
C LEU A 64 13.03 8.15 14.95
N GLY A 65 12.52 9.05 14.11
CA GLY A 65 11.09 9.17 13.86
C GLY A 65 10.51 7.86 13.33
N ARG A 66 9.18 7.70 13.45
CA ARG A 66 8.48 6.56 12.84
C ARG A 66 8.65 6.62 11.33
N ILE A 67 9.33 5.63 10.77
CA ILE A 67 9.53 5.49 9.32
C ILE A 67 8.33 4.86 8.61
N PHE A 68 7.40 4.26 9.36
CA PHE A 68 6.16 3.67 8.86
C PHE A 68 4.96 4.21 9.62
N ASP A 69 3.99 4.74 8.88
CA ASP A 69 2.68 5.08 9.40
C ASP A 69 1.80 3.83 9.38
N LYS A 70 1.61 3.23 10.56
CA LYS A 70 0.82 2.01 10.73
C LYS A 70 -0.63 2.20 10.31
N GLN A 71 -1.25 3.34 10.62
CA GLN A 71 -2.64 3.61 10.28
C GLN A 71 -2.81 3.66 8.77
N LYS A 72 -1.91 4.38 8.10
CA LYS A 72 -1.88 4.46 6.64
C LYS A 72 -1.69 3.10 5.96
N ILE A 73 -0.90 2.19 6.56
CA ILE A 73 -0.72 0.82 6.04
C ILE A 73 -1.98 -0.02 6.25
N GLU A 74 -2.61 0.05 7.42
CA GLU A 74 -3.85 -0.67 7.71
C GLU A 74 -4.99 -0.22 6.80
N GLU A 75 -5.15 1.09 6.58
CA GLU A 75 -6.14 1.65 5.65
C GLU A 75 -5.94 1.17 4.21
N GLN A 76 -4.68 1.11 3.73
CA GLN A 76 -4.38 0.58 2.41
C GLN A 76 -4.68 -0.92 2.31
N GLN A 77 -4.43 -1.70 3.37
CA GLN A 77 -4.77 -3.12 3.40
C GLN A 77 -6.28 -3.35 3.34
N GLU A 78 -7.04 -2.56 4.09
CA GLU A 78 -8.50 -2.64 4.09
C GLU A 78 -9.09 -2.24 2.74
N LEU A 79 -8.60 -1.14 2.15
CA LEU A 79 -8.99 -0.70 0.81
C LEU A 79 -8.66 -1.74 -0.25
N ALA A 80 -7.42 -2.27 -0.25
CA ALA A 80 -6.98 -3.31 -1.18
C ALA A 80 -7.86 -4.56 -1.08
N LYS A 81 -8.18 -4.98 0.15
CA LYS A 81 -9.03 -6.14 0.40
C LYS A 81 -10.43 -5.93 -0.15
N ALA A 82 -11.08 -4.82 0.22
CA ALA A 82 -12.47 -4.55 -0.17
C ALA A 82 -12.62 -4.32 -1.68
N PHE A 83 -11.72 -3.54 -2.27
CA PHE A 83 -11.69 -3.31 -3.72
C PHE A 83 -11.36 -4.60 -4.48
N GLY A 84 -10.30 -5.30 -4.08
CA GLY A 84 -9.83 -6.51 -4.75
C GLY A 84 -10.86 -7.63 -4.75
N GLU A 85 -11.52 -7.87 -3.60
CA GLU A 85 -12.60 -8.86 -3.50
C GLU A 85 -13.68 -8.60 -4.54
N GLU A 86 -14.16 -7.36 -4.64
CA GLU A 86 -15.25 -7.03 -5.55
C GLU A 86 -14.81 -6.97 -7.01
N ALA A 87 -13.66 -6.35 -7.30
CA ALA A 87 -13.15 -6.20 -8.65
C ALA A 87 -12.87 -7.57 -9.29
N PHE A 88 -12.17 -8.46 -8.58
CA PHE A 88 -11.89 -9.80 -9.09
C PHE A 88 -13.15 -10.67 -9.16
N ARG A 89 -14.10 -10.53 -8.23
CA ARG A 89 -15.40 -11.21 -8.31
C ARG A 89 -16.16 -10.81 -9.57
N LEU A 90 -16.27 -9.51 -9.86
CA LEU A 90 -16.98 -9.00 -11.03
C LEU A 90 -16.26 -9.38 -12.34
N ALA A 91 -14.94 -9.25 -12.39
CA ALA A 91 -14.15 -9.65 -13.54
C ALA A 91 -14.25 -11.16 -13.82
N HIS A 92 -14.25 -11.99 -12.78
CA HIS A 92 -14.39 -13.43 -12.92
C HIS A 92 -15.75 -13.84 -13.47
N ASN A 93 -16.82 -13.11 -13.11
CA ASN A 93 -18.18 -13.37 -13.58
C ASN A 93 -18.44 -12.92 -15.04
N LEU A 94 -17.50 -12.21 -15.68
CA LEU A 94 -17.63 -11.91 -17.10
C LEU A 94 -17.61 -13.20 -17.94
N PRO A 95 -18.47 -13.33 -18.96
CA PRO A 95 -18.38 -14.43 -19.92
C PRO A 95 -17.07 -14.33 -20.74
N ASP A 96 -16.76 -15.38 -21.47
CA ASP A 96 -15.60 -15.50 -22.38
C ASP A 96 -14.24 -15.66 -21.67
N ASP A 97 -14.10 -16.76 -20.93
CA ASP A 97 -12.82 -17.17 -20.32
C ASP A 97 -11.69 -17.23 -21.34
N GLY A 98 -10.54 -16.64 -20.99
CA GLY A 98 -9.35 -16.60 -21.86
C GLY A 98 -9.40 -15.57 -22.99
N SER A 99 -10.51 -14.84 -23.16
CA SER A 99 -10.60 -13.78 -24.18
C SER A 99 -9.67 -12.60 -23.87
N GLY A 100 -9.18 -11.92 -24.92
CA GLY A 100 -8.36 -10.71 -24.77
C GLY A 100 -9.05 -9.62 -23.94
N ARG A 101 -10.38 -9.52 -24.03
CA ARG A 101 -11.22 -8.64 -23.20
C ARG A 101 -11.12 -8.97 -21.71
N LYS A 102 -11.31 -10.24 -21.32
CA LYS A 102 -11.23 -10.65 -19.92
C LYS A 102 -9.81 -10.53 -19.35
N VAL A 103 -8.80 -10.80 -20.19
CA VAL A 103 -7.39 -10.57 -19.84
C VAL A 103 -7.12 -9.07 -19.59
N ALA A 104 -7.61 -8.18 -20.46
CA ALA A 104 -7.45 -6.73 -20.28
C ALA A 104 -8.11 -6.22 -18.99
N VAL A 105 -9.32 -6.72 -18.67
CA VAL A 105 -10.02 -6.40 -17.41
C VAL A 105 -9.18 -6.79 -16.19
N HIS A 106 -8.66 -8.03 -16.14
CA HIS A 106 -7.80 -8.47 -15.05
C HIS A 106 -6.48 -7.68 -14.97
N ALA A 107 -5.89 -7.32 -16.11
CA ALA A 107 -4.66 -6.52 -16.14
C ALA A 107 -4.86 -5.15 -15.51
N ILE A 108 -5.98 -4.48 -15.79
CA ILE A 108 -6.30 -3.16 -15.24
C ILE A 108 -6.57 -3.26 -13.73
N ILE A 109 -7.36 -4.26 -13.30
CA ILE A 109 -7.59 -4.51 -11.88
C ILE A 109 -6.27 -4.80 -11.15
N GLY A 110 -5.39 -5.60 -11.76
CA GLY A 110 -4.04 -5.85 -11.24
C GLY A 110 -3.19 -4.58 -11.14
N GLY A 111 -3.28 -3.68 -12.13
CA GLY A 111 -2.63 -2.38 -12.11
C GLY A 111 -3.13 -1.49 -10.95
N ILE A 112 -4.44 -1.42 -10.75
CA ILE A 112 -5.05 -0.67 -9.65
C ILE A 112 -4.64 -1.24 -8.30
N MET A 113 -4.72 -2.56 -8.16
CA MET A 113 -4.31 -3.25 -6.94
C MET A 113 -2.84 -2.96 -6.60
N SER A 114 -1.95 -2.97 -7.60
CA SER A 114 -0.54 -2.62 -7.40
C SER A 114 -0.32 -1.17 -6.94
N GLN A 115 -1.21 -0.24 -7.33
CA GLN A 115 -1.18 1.13 -6.81
C GLN A 115 -1.65 1.21 -5.36
N ILE A 116 -2.75 0.53 -5.02
CA ILE A 116 -3.28 0.51 -3.65
C ILE A 116 -2.26 -0.13 -2.70
N THR A 117 -1.59 -1.21 -3.12
CA THR A 117 -0.60 -1.92 -2.30
C THR A 117 0.82 -1.34 -2.38
N GLY A 118 1.06 -0.29 -3.17
CA GLY A 118 2.35 0.40 -3.23
C GLY A 118 3.48 -0.34 -3.96
N THR A 119 3.17 -1.36 -4.78
CA THR A 119 4.15 -2.15 -5.55
C THR A 119 4.49 -1.57 -6.94
N GLY A 120 3.77 -0.53 -7.39
CA GLY A 120 4.05 0.26 -8.62
C GLY A 120 2.75 0.74 -9.28
N PHE A 121 2.58 1.96 -9.81
CA PHE A 121 3.48 2.95 -10.42
C PHE A 121 3.74 4.17 -9.50
N ALA A 122 5.00 4.38 -9.12
CA ALA A 122 5.57 5.53 -8.38
C ALA A 122 5.00 5.83 -6.97
N SER A 123 5.41 5.02 -5.98
CA SER A 123 5.77 5.36 -4.58
C SER A 123 5.11 6.52 -3.80
N GLY A 124 3.94 7.07 -4.13
CA GLY A 124 3.41 8.18 -3.30
C GLY A 124 2.06 8.84 -3.61
N ALA A 125 1.29 8.43 -4.62
CA ALA A 125 0.09 9.20 -5.04
C ALA A 125 -1.24 8.51 -4.69
N ILE A 126 -1.48 8.19 -3.40
CA ILE A 126 -2.68 7.43 -2.98
C ILE A 126 -3.99 8.21 -3.15
N GLY A 127 -3.96 9.54 -3.21
CA GLY A 127 -5.17 10.36 -3.34
C GLY A 127 -5.54 10.78 -4.77
N ALA A 128 -4.58 11.28 -5.56
CA ALA A 128 -4.84 11.89 -6.87
C ALA A 128 -4.33 11.08 -8.07
N GLY A 129 -3.28 10.26 -7.88
CA GLY A 129 -2.63 9.53 -8.97
C GLY A 129 -3.36 8.23 -9.38
N VAL A 130 -4.18 7.68 -8.49
CA VAL A 130 -4.96 6.47 -8.77
C VAL A 130 -6.01 6.73 -9.85
N ASN A 131 -6.78 7.82 -9.75
CA ASN A 131 -7.78 8.16 -10.77
C ASN A 131 -7.14 8.47 -12.14
N GLU A 132 -6.04 9.21 -12.18
CA GLU A 132 -5.41 9.57 -13.46
C GLU A 132 -4.72 8.37 -14.13
N ALA A 133 -4.11 7.48 -13.36
CA ALA A 133 -3.54 6.23 -13.88
C ALA A 133 -4.62 5.26 -14.38
N ILE A 134 -5.73 5.11 -13.63
CA ILE A 134 -6.89 4.32 -14.05
C ILE A 134 -7.45 4.85 -15.36
N ILE A 135 -7.70 6.15 -15.42
CA ILE A 135 -8.22 6.80 -16.63
C ILE A 135 -7.23 6.66 -17.79
N GLY A 136 -5.93 6.76 -17.52
CA GLY A 136 -4.86 6.54 -18.51
C GLY A 136 -4.85 5.12 -19.09
N GLU A 137 -5.03 4.09 -18.27
CA GLU A 137 -5.12 2.69 -18.72
C GLU A 137 -6.45 2.40 -19.44
N ILE A 138 -7.57 2.93 -18.94
CA ILE A 138 -8.88 2.79 -19.61
C ILE A 138 -8.84 3.43 -21.00
N LYS A 139 -8.19 4.60 -21.17
CA LYS A 139 -8.03 5.26 -22.47
C LYS A 139 -7.21 4.46 -23.49
N LYS A 140 -6.36 3.52 -23.04
CA LYS A 140 -5.59 2.64 -23.94
C LYS A 140 -6.44 1.48 -24.48
N ILE A 141 -7.62 1.23 -23.90
CA ILE A 141 -8.56 0.23 -24.41
C ILE A 141 -9.20 0.79 -25.67
N GLN A 142 -8.86 0.21 -26.82
CA GLN A 142 -9.41 0.64 -28.11
C GLN A 142 -10.88 0.25 -28.28
N ASP A 143 -11.31 -0.86 -27.68
CA ASP A 143 -12.69 -1.33 -27.75
C ASP A 143 -13.58 -0.59 -26.74
N PRO A 144 -14.55 0.25 -27.18
CA PRO A 144 -15.39 1.03 -26.27
C PRO A 144 -16.23 0.15 -25.33
N GLY A 145 -16.65 -1.03 -25.78
CA GLY A 145 -17.40 -1.98 -24.95
C GLY A 145 -16.57 -2.51 -23.78
N THR A 146 -15.31 -2.86 -24.05
CA THR A 146 -14.35 -3.26 -23.01
C THR A 146 -14.05 -2.11 -22.06
N ALA A 147 -13.92 -0.88 -22.54
CA ALA A 147 -13.70 0.29 -21.69
C ALA A 147 -14.87 0.53 -20.73
N GLN A 148 -16.10 0.38 -21.20
CA GLN A 148 -17.31 0.49 -20.36
C GLN A 148 -17.37 -0.60 -19.30
N ILE A 149 -17.07 -1.85 -19.67
CA ILE A 149 -17.05 -2.98 -18.72
C ILE A 149 -16.00 -2.74 -17.63
N VAL A 150 -14.81 -2.28 -18.00
CA VAL A 150 -13.76 -1.94 -17.03
C VAL A 150 -14.22 -0.82 -16.10
N SER A 151 -14.80 0.25 -16.65
CA SER A 151 -15.32 1.37 -15.85
C SER A 151 -16.38 0.92 -14.84
N ALA A 152 -17.32 0.09 -15.26
CA ALA A 152 -18.39 -0.43 -14.39
C ALA A 152 -17.82 -1.32 -13.27
N ILE A 153 -16.85 -2.18 -13.58
CA ILE A 153 -16.22 -3.04 -12.57
C ILE A 153 -15.43 -2.22 -11.55
N VAL A 154 -14.62 -1.27 -12.02
CA VAL A 154 -13.82 -0.39 -11.16
C VAL A 154 -14.72 0.49 -10.29
N GLY A 155 -15.78 1.08 -10.86
CA GLY A 155 -16.72 1.93 -10.13
C GLY A 155 -17.50 1.15 -9.07
N ALA A 156 -17.99 -0.06 -9.40
CA ALA A 156 -18.68 -0.93 -8.44
C ALA A 156 -17.75 -1.37 -7.29
N ALA A 157 -16.52 -1.74 -7.60
CA ALA A 157 -15.52 -2.12 -6.61
C ALA A 157 -15.12 -0.94 -5.71
N ALA A 158 -14.94 0.25 -6.28
CA ALA A 158 -14.66 1.47 -5.52
C ALA A 158 -15.83 1.85 -4.59
N ALA A 159 -17.06 1.77 -5.08
CA ALA A 159 -18.26 2.02 -4.28
C ALA A 159 -18.36 1.06 -3.10
N LYS A 160 -18.12 -0.24 -3.30
CA LYS A 160 -18.08 -1.23 -2.21
C LYS A 160 -16.94 -0.96 -1.23
N ALA A 161 -15.78 -0.55 -1.72
CA ALA A 161 -14.61 -0.30 -0.87
C ALA A 161 -14.78 0.91 0.07
N VAL A 162 -15.63 1.88 -0.27
CA VAL A 162 -15.98 3.02 0.59
C VAL A 162 -17.29 2.82 1.39
N GLY A 163 -17.81 1.59 1.44
CA GLY A 163 -19.03 1.25 2.18
C GLY A 163 -20.34 1.63 1.46
N GLY A 164 -20.28 2.02 0.19
CA GLY A 164 -21.42 2.29 -0.67
C GLY A 164 -21.98 1.03 -1.34
N ASN A 165 -23.10 1.20 -2.06
CA ASN A 165 -23.68 0.12 -2.86
C ASN A 165 -22.88 -0.04 -4.17
N ALA A 166 -22.42 -1.26 -4.47
CA ALA A 166 -21.74 -1.60 -5.72
C ALA A 166 -22.54 -1.22 -6.98
N ALA A 167 -23.88 -1.21 -6.90
CA ALA A 167 -24.76 -0.79 -8.00
C ALA A 167 -24.78 0.74 -8.24
N ALA A 168 -24.21 1.55 -7.34
CA ALA A 168 -24.18 3.01 -7.47
C ALA A 168 -22.95 3.53 -8.24
N GLY A 169 -21.99 2.65 -8.57
CA GLY A 169 -20.76 3.01 -9.28
C GLY A 169 -20.78 2.79 -10.79
N ALA A 170 -21.97 2.55 -11.38
CA ALA A 170 -22.17 2.33 -12.82
C ALA A 170 -22.52 3.62 -13.56
#